data_AF-A0A7S4MU58-F1
#
_entry.id   AF-A0A7S4MU58-F1
#
_cell.length_a   1.000
_cell.length_b   1.000
_cell.length_c   1.000
_cell.angle_alpha   90.00
_cell.angle_beta   90.00
_cell.angle_gamma   90.00
#
_symmetry.space_group_name_H-M   'P 1'
#
loop_
_entity.id
_entity.type
_entity.pdbx_description
1 polymer ?
#
loop_
_entity_poly.entity_id
_entity_poly.type
_entity_poly.pdbx_seq_one_letter_code
_entity_poly.pdbx_strand_id
1 'polypeptide(L)'
;MQPSSPLLIRTGANDAAKLGSDNINIKLKSPKSKRRSEGRKGDPRMHCSVALRLSNPRMPLVDALIGGGFVFPTLGEPKLTDRTTRDMDGVLLYQRKNQLNRRLRLAKQKNGEGTAPASTSVRTAASLAAAAGMNTQRMTFPSSSPPSNGERATSPVDASSES
;
A
#
# COMPACT_ATOMS: atom_id res chain seq x y z
N MET A 1 -24.30 -32.87 54.72
CA MET A 1 -24.07 -32.23 53.41
C MET A 1 -22.65 -31.66 53.44
N GLN A 2 -21.80 -31.98 52.47
CA GLN A 2 -20.39 -31.54 52.44
C GLN A 2 -20.29 -30.16 51.75
N PRO A 3 -19.59 -29.16 52.32
CA PRO A 3 -19.31 -27.90 51.64
C PRO A 3 -18.17 -28.08 50.61
N SER A 4 -18.40 -27.70 49.36
CA SER A 4 -17.37 -27.74 48.31
C SER A 4 -16.49 -26.49 48.35
N SER A 5 -15.18 -26.67 48.46
CA SER A 5 -14.20 -25.61 48.73
C SER A 5 -13.89 -24.71 47.52
N PRO A 6 -13.59 -23.41 47.73
CA PRO A 6 -13.08 -22.53 46.68
C PRO A 6 -11.59 -22.77 46.40
N LEU A 7 -11.19 -22.80 45.12
CA LEU A 7 -9.80 -22.95 44.71
C LEU A 7 -9.04 -21.62 44.77
N LEU A 8 -8.05 -21.56 45.67
CA LEU A 8 -7.11 -20.45 45.82
C LEU A 8 -5.93 -20.65 44.86
N ILE A 9 -5.80 -19.84 43.80
CA ILE A 9 -4.59 -19.81 42.97
C ILE A 9 -3.67 -18.70 43.48
N ARG A 10 -2.43 -19.09 43.80
CA ARG A 10 -1.42 -18.27 44.47
C ARG A 10 -0.28 -17.89 43.51
N THR A 11 0.39 -16.79 43.87
CA THR A 11 1.79 -16.43 43.57
C THR A 11 2.22 -16.10 42.13
N GLY A 12 2.92 -14.97 42.02
CA GLY A 12 3.61 -14.49 40.81
C GLY A 12 4.43 -13.23 41.11
N ALA A 13 5.15 -13.21 42.24
CA ALA A 13 5.99 -12.08 42.65
C ALA A 13 7.23 -11.96 41.73
N ASN A 14 7.59 -10.72 41.36
CA ASN A 14 8.79 -10.42 40.58
C ASN A 14 9.45 -9.14 41.12
N ASP A 15 10.23 -9.29 42.19
CA ASP A 15 11.17 -8.27 42.68
C ASP A 15 12.60 -8.62 42.23
N ALA A 16 13.15 -7.92 41.24
CA ALA A 16 14.59 -7.91 40.93
C ALA A 16 14.98 -6.77 39.95
N ALA A 17 16.12 -6.11 40.25
CA ALA A 17 16.77 -4.97 39.55
C ALA A 17 16.28 -3.57 39.99
N LYS A 18 16.84 -2.92 41.03
CA LYS A 18 18.24 -2.58 41.36
C LYS A 18 18.87 -1.53 40.43
N LEU A 19 19.28 -0.42 41.05
CA LEU A 19 20.23 0.63 40.61
C LEU A 19 19.75 1.71 39.62
N GLY A 20 19.64 2.93 40.16
CA GLY A 20 20.47 4.08 39.77
C GLY A 20 20.58 4.44 38.28
N SER A 21 20.03 5.61 37.94
CA SER A 21 20.43 6.33 36.73
C SER A 21 20.45 7.82 37.04
N ASP A 22 21.66 8.31 37.29
CA ASP A 22 21.95 9.72 37.53
C ASP A 22 21.57 10.60 36.33
N ASN A 23 21.46 11.90 36.60
CA ASN A 23 21.09 12.92 35.62
C ASN A 23 22.06 12.94 34.43
N ILE A 24 21.64 12.44 33.26
CA ILE A 24 22.35 12.70 32.00
C ILE A 24 21.43 13.48 31.05
N ASN A 25 21.64 14.79 30.99
CA ASN A 25 21.01 15.69 30.01
C ASN A 25 21.59 15.46 28.60
N ILE A 26 21.30 14.31 28.01
CA ILE A 26 21.60 14.06 26.59
C ILE A 26 20.38 14.44 25.77
N LYS A 27 20.50 15.50 24.97
CA LYS A 27 19.50 15.93 23.99
C LYS A 27 19.48 15.00 22.76
N LEU A 28 19.41 13.69 23.01
CA LEU A 28 19.21 12.65 22.02
C LEU A 28 17.84 12.85 21.40
N LYS A 29 17.82 13.29 20.13
CA LYS A 29 16.66 13.14 19.25
C LYS A 29 16.42 11.65 19.07
N SER A 30 15.63 11.06 19.95
CA SER A 30 15.28 9.64 19.88
C SER A 30 14.70 9.36 18.48
N PRO A 31 15.18 8.31 17.78
CA PRO A 31 14.55 7.91 16.54
C PRO A 31 13.12 7.53 16.91
N LYS A 32 12.13 8.32 16.45
CA LYS A 32 10.71 8.10 16.73
C LYS A 32 10.40 6.65 16.44
N SER A 33 10.31 5.83 17.50
CA SER A 33 9.95 4.44 17.35
C SER A 33 8.53 4.48 16.81
N LYS A 34 8.40 4.10 15.53
CA LYS A 34 7.09 3.92 14.93
C LYS A 34 6.46 2.80 15.75
N ARG A 35 5.66 3.17 16.77
CA ARG A 35 4.77 2.24 17.47
C ARG A 35 4.10 1.49 16.34
N ARG A 36 4.42 0.20 16.22
CA ARG A 36 3.79 -0.66 15.23
C ARG A 36 2.35 -0.69 15.69
N SER A 37 1.52 0.19 15.14
CA SER A 37 0.09 0.07 15.36
C SER A 37 -0.25 -1.33 14.89
N GLU A 38 -0.91 -2.09 15.77
CA GLU A 38 -1.57 -3.33 15.41
C GLU A 38 -2.74 -2.92 14.53
N GLY A 39 -2.38 -2.59 13.28
CA GLY A 39 -3.29 -2.03 12.30
C GLY A 39 -4.40 -3.02 12.01
N ARG A 40 -5.50 -2.51 11.45
CA ARG A 40 -6.63 -3.34 11.00
C ARG A 40 -6.11 -4.63 10.35
N LYS A 41 -6.53 -5.78 10.90
CA LYS A 41 -6.27 -7.09 10.31
C LYS A 41 -6.59 -7.01 8.81
N GLY A 42 -5.60 -7.32 7.97
CA GLY A 42 -5.76 -7.20 6.53
C GLY A 42 -6.87 -8.11 6.00
N ASP A 43 -7.48 -7.74 4.87
CA ASP A 43 -8.53 -8.52 4.19
C ASP A 43 -8.15 -10.02 4.14
N PRO A 44 -8.99 -10.93 4.71
CA PRO A 44 -8.69 -12.36 4.77
C PRO A 44 -8.57 -13.00 3.39
N ARG A 45 -9.40 -12.60 2.42
CA ARG A 45 -9.31 -13.08 1.01
C ARG A 45 -7.95 -12.80 0.41
N MET A 46 -7.40 -11.63 0.72
CA MET A 46 -6.06 -11.21 0.30
C MET A 46 -4.93 -11.96 1.05
N HIS A 47 -5.18 -12.53 2.23
CA HIS A 47 -4.22 -13.46 2.86
C HIS A 47 -4.24 -14.83 2.18
N CYS A 48 -5.43 -15.37 1.87
CA CYS A 48 -5.58 -16.62 1.10
C CYS A 48 -4.90 -16.52 -0.27
N SER A 49 -5.11 -15.42 -0.99
CA SER A 49 -4.45 -15.15 -2.29
C SER A 49 -2.92 -15.14 -2.19
N VAL A 50 -2.36 -14.57 -1.11
CA VAL A 50 -0.91 -14.56 -0.87
C VAL A 50 -0.41 -15.97 -0.58
N ALA A 51 -1.10 -16.74 0.25
CA ALA A 51 -0.72 -18.12 0.57
C ALA A 51 -0.71 -19.02 -0.67
N LEU A 52 -1.76 -18.96 -1.50
CA LEU A 52 -1.86 -19.70 -2.78
C LEU A 52 -0.73 -19.35 -3.75
N ARG A 53 -0.35 -18.07 -3.83
CA ARG A 53 0.73 -17.62 -4.72
C ARG A 53 2.12 -17.98 -4.18
N LEU A 54 2.28 -18.08 -2.86
CA LEU A 54 3.52 -18.55 -2.22
C LEU A 54 3.71 -20.06 -2.38
N SER A 55 2.63 -20.86 -2.32
CA SER A 55 2.72 -22.30 -2.63
C SER A 55 2.90 -22.56 -4.13
N ASN A 56 2.27 -21.75 -5.00
CA ASN A 56 2.33 -21.91 -6.45
C ASN A 56 2.94 -20.68 -7.16
N PRO A 57 4.28 -20.57 -7.23
CA PRO A 57 4.97 -19.44 -7.86
C PRO A 57 4.80 -19.36 -9.40
N ARG A 58 4.17 -20.34 -10.05
CA ARG A 58 3.83 -20.29 -11.49
C ARG A 58 2.40 -19.81 -11.82
N MET A 59 1.47 -19.84 -10.86
CA MET A 59 0.07 -19.44 -11.06
C MET A 59 -0.06 -17.93 -11.42
N PRO A 60 -0.92 -17.50 -12.36
CA PRO A 60 -1.08 -16.07 -12.63
C PRO A 60 -1.73 -15.34 -11.44
N LEU A 61 -1.50 -14.02 -11.36
CA LEU A 61 -1.99 -13.20 -10.24
C LEU A 61 -3.53 -13.12 -10.16
N VAL A 62 -4.22 -13.30 -11.30
CA VAL A 62 -5.68 -13.25 -11.37
C VAL A 62 -6.27 -14.50 -10.71
N ASP A 63 -5.82 -15.69 -11.10
CA ASP A 63 -6.27 -16.97 -10.53
C ASP A 63 -5.99 -17.05 -9.03
N ALA A 64 -4.84 -16.53 -8.58
CA ALA A 64 -4.53 -16.43 -7.16
C ALA A 64 -5.49 -15.51 -6.39
N LEU A 65 -6.05 -14.47 -7.03
CA LEU A 65 -7.11 -13.64 -6.44
C LEU A 65 -8.46 -14.38 -6.46
N ILE A 66 -8.81 -15.06 -7.55
CA ILE A 66 -10.05 -15.86 -7.66
C ILE A 66 -10.08 -16.96 -6.60
N GLY A 67 -9.01 -17.75 -6.50
CA GLY A 67 -8.86 -18.79 -5.47
C GLY A 67 -8.79 -18.24 -4.04
N GLY A 68 -8.50 -16.95 -3.88
CA GLY A 68 -8.61 -16.24 -2.59
C GLY A 68 -10.02 -15.76 -2.24
N GLY A 69 -11.00 -15.94 -3.12
CA GLY A 69 -12.40 -15.51 -2.92
C GLY A 69 -12.74 -14.13 -3.48
N PHE A 70 -11.97 -13.60 -4.45
CA PHE A 70 -12.36 -12.41 -5.22
C PHE A 70 -13.14 -12.81 -6.48
N VAL A 71 -14.27 -12.15 -6.72
CA VAL A 71 -15.15 -12.47 -7.85
C VAL A 71 -15.18 -11.30 -8.81
N PHE A 72 -14.63 -11.52 -10.01
CA PHE A 72 -14.59 -10.54 -11.08
C PHE A 72 -15.52 -11.02 -12.21
N PRO A 73 -16.80 -10.60 -12.22
CA PRO A 73 -17.80 -11.15 -13.15
C PRO A 73 -17.51 -10.83 -14.63
N THR A 74 -16.59 -9.89 -14.89
CA THR A 74 -16.20 -9.48 -16.26
C THR A 74 -14.84 -10.04 -16.72
N LEU A 75 -14.27 -11.02 -16.02
CA LEU A 75 -13.09 -11.74 -16.52
C LEU A 75 -13.49 -12.71 -17.63
N GLY A 76 -13.18 -12.34 -18.87
CA GLY A 76 -13.50 -13.12 -20.07
C GLY A 76 -13.87 -12.23 -21.25
N GLU A 77 -14.38 -11.02 -20.98
CA GLU A 77 -14.70 -10.03 -22.00
C GLU A 77 -13.43 -9.48 -22.66
N PRO A 78 -13.19 -9.69 -23.98
CA PRO A 78 -11.94 -9.29 -24.63
C PRO A 78 -11.74 -7.77 -24.71
N LYS A 79 -12.80 -6.99 -24.42
CA LYS A 79 -12.78 -5.52 -24.38
C LYS A 79 -12.46 -4.94 -22.99
N LEU A 80 -12.45 -5.74 -21.92
CA LEU A 80 -12.25 -5.23 -20.56
C LEU A 80 -10.81 -5.41 -20.08
N THR A 81 -10.24 -4.32 -19.55
CA THR A 81 -8.86 -4.27 -19.07
C THR A 81 -8.81 -4.33 -17.54
N ASP A 82 -7.62 -4.56 -16.99
CA ASP A 82 -7.33 -4.47 -15.54
C ASP A 82 -7.81 -3.15 -14.87
N ARG A 83 -7.97 -2.08 -15.67
CA ARG A 83 -8.42 -0.74 -15.23
C ARG A 83 -9.94 -0.55 -15.25
N THR A 84 -10.69 -1.44 -15.91
CA THR A 84 -12.16 -1.36 -16.00
C THR A 84 -12.84 -2.45 -15.17
N THR A 85 -12.24 -3.65 -15.09
CA THR A 85 -12.77 -4.78 -14.32
C THR A 85 -12.78 -4.49 -12.81
N ARG A 86 -13.94 -4.68 -12.18
CA ARG A 86 -14.18 -4.51 -10.74
C ARG A 86 -14.55 -5.84 -10.08
N ASP A 87 -14.17 -5.93 -8.81
CA ASP A 87 -14.59 -6.94 -7.83
C ASP A 87 -16.00 -6.63 -7.30
N MET A 88 -16.60 -7.56 -6.55
CA MET A 88 -17.90 -7.35 -5.86
C MET A 88 -17.87 -6.17 -4.89
N ASP A 89 -16.73 -5.90 -4.26
CA ASP A 89 -16.50 -4.73 -3.40
C ASP A 89 -16.36 -3.40 -4.18
N GLY A 90 -16.51 -3.40 -5.52
CA GLY A 90 -16.27 -2.24 -6.39
C GLY A 90 -14.79 -1.89 -6.62
N VAL A 91 -13.86 -2.63 -6.01
CA VAL A 91 -12.40 -2.43 -6.10
C VAL A 91 -11.89 -2.89 -7.47
N LEU A 92 -11.00 -2.12 -8.10
CA LEU A 92 -10.46 -2.48 -9.43
C LEU A 92 -9.49 -3.68 -9.36
N LEU A 93 -9.50 -4.53 -10.39
CA LEU A 93 -8.58 -5.67 -10.52
C LEU A 93 -7.11 -5.23 -10.46
N TYR A 94 -6.75 -4.12 -11.12
CA TYR A 94 -5.43 -3.50 -11.00
C TYR A 94 -5.02 -3.21 -9.55
N GLN A 95 -5.95 -2.70 -8.73
CA GLN A 95 -5.69 -2.38 -7.32
C GLN A 95 -5.47 -3.66 -6.50
N ARG A 96 -6.28 -4.71 -6.71
CA ARG A 96 -6.11 -6.03 -6.07
C ARG A 96 -4.77 -6.67 -6.46
N LYS A 97 -4.40 -6.65 -7.75
CA LYS A 97 -3.09 -7.10 -8.27
C LYS A 97 -1.91 -6.40 -7.58
N ASN A 98 -1.96 -5.06 -7.46
CA ASN A 98 -0.90 -4.30 -6.80
C ASN A 98 -0.81 -4.60 -5.29
N GLN A 99 -1.94 -4.77 -4.60
CA GLN A 99 -1.97 -5.20 -3.19
C GLN A 99 -1.30 -6.57 -3.01
N LEU A 100 -1.64 -7.55 -3.85
CA LEU A 100 -1.04 -8.88 -3.83
C LEU A 100 0.48 -8.81 -4.05
N ASN A 101 0.94 -8.09 -5.09
CA ASN A 101 2.37 -7.88 -5.36
C ASN A 101 3.11 -7.16 -4.22
N ARG A 102 2.47 -6.21 -3.52
CA ARG A 102 3.07 -5.56 -2.34
C ARG A 102 3.21 -6.55 -1.18
N ARG A 103 2.17 -7.37 -0.90
CA ARG A 103 2.21 -8.37 0.18
C ARG A 103 3.22 -9.48 -0.11
N LEU A 104 3.35 -9.95 -1.35
CA LEU A 104 4.34 -10.95 -1.74
C LEU A 104 5.78 -10.47 -1.53
N ARG A 105 6.09 -9.21 -1.86
CA ARG A 105 7.41 -8.62 -1.56
C ARG A 105 7.71 -8.60 -0.05
N LEU A 106 6.72 -8.24 0.77
CA LEU A 106 6.86 -8.23 2.23
C LEU A 106 7.01 -9.65 2.80
N ALA A 107 6.30 -10.64 2.26
CA ALA A 107 6.43 -12.04 2.64
C ALA A 107 7.83 -12.60 2.32
N LYS A 108 8.34 -12.35 1.10
CA LYS A 108 9.71 -12.73 0.72
C LYS A 108 10.78 -12.09 1.59
N GLN A 109 10.63 -10.79 1.90
CA GLN A 109 11.52 -10.10 2.85
C GLN A 109 11.48 -10.69 4.26
N LYS A 110 10.31 -11.14 4.74
CA LYS A 110 10.18 -11.81 6.05
C LYS A 110 10.84 -13.20 6.05
N ASN A 111 10.74 -13.94 4.94
CA ASN A 111 11.18 -15.34 4.84
C ASN A 111 12.68 -15.52 4.57
N GLY A 112 13.49 -14.45 4.55
CA GLY A 112 14.93 -14.55 4.26
C GLY A 112 15.25 -14.72 2.76
N GLU A 113 14.30 -15.12 1.92
CA GLU A 113 14.35 -15.03 0.44
C GLU A 113 14.27 -13.58 -0.08
N GLY A 114 14.85 -12.64 0.67
CA GLY A 114 15.39 -11.46 0.05
C GLY A 114 16.50 -11.87 -0.89
N THR A 115 16.22 -11.93 -2.20
CA THR A 115 17.14 -11.34 -3.16
C THR A 115 17.57 -10.03 -2.53
N ALA A 116 18.82 -9.97 -2.04
CA ALA A 116 19.32 -8.78 -1.41
C ALA A 116 19.04 -7.62 -2.38
N PRO A 117 18.56 -6.45 -1.92
CA PRO A 117 18.83 -5.26 -2.70
C PRO A 117 20.35 -5.23 -2.81
N ALA A 118 20.86 -5.58 -3.99
CA ALA A 118 22.26 -5.40 -4.32
C ALA A 118 22.62 -3.99 -3.85
N SER A 119 23.71 -3.88 -3.12
CA SER A 119 24.05 -2.68 -2.38
C SER A 119 24.48 -1.57 -3.34
N THR A 120 23.52 -1.00 -4.06
CA THR A 120 23.57 0.34 -4.67
C THR A 120 23.48 1.40 -3.57
N SER A 121 24.16 1.13 -2.45
CA SER A 121 24.85 2.13 -1.65
C SER A 121 26.06 2.62 -2.46
N VAL A 122 25.82 3.20 -3.63
CA VAL A 122 26.66 4.29 -4.11
C VAL A 122 26.37 5.49 -3.22
N ARG A 123 26.95 5.41 -2.02
CA ARG A 123 27.56 6.58 -1.42
C ARG A 123 28.70 6.96 -2.36
N THR A 124 28.45 7.83 -3.32
CA THR A 124 29.53 8.61 -3.93
C THR A 124 30.08 9.53 -2.84
N ALA A 125 31.01 8.99 -2.06
CA ALA A 125 31.93 9.78 -1.27
C ALA A 125 32.88 10.49 -2.24
N ALA A 126 32.37 11.55 -2.88
CA ALA A 126 33.11 12.50 -3.69
C ALA A 126 32.97 13.89 -3.02
N SER A 127 33.55 14.00 -1.83
CA SER A 127 33.81 15.29 -1.20
C SER A 127 35.10 15.89 -1.78
N LEU A 128 35.09 17.19 -2.11
CA LEU A 128 36.12 17.96 -2.82
C LEU A 128 36.26 17.53 -4.30
N ALA A 129 36.15 18.41 -5.31
CA ALA A 129 36.50 19.83 -5.40
C ALA A 129 35.80 20.53 -6.59
N ALA A 130 36.02 21.85 -6.75
CA ALA A 130 35.65 22.73 -7.87
C ALA A 130 34.14 22.88 -8.18
N ALA A 131 33.53 24.05 -8.03
CA ALA A 131 33.77 25.32 -8.74
C ALA A 131 33.35 25.29 -10.23
N ALA A 132 32.04 25.38 -10.48
CA ALA A 132 31.44 26.08 -11.63
C ALA A 132 29.94 26.26 -11.38
N GLY A 133 29.40 27.46 -11.59
CA GLY A 133 27.96 27.69 -11.44
C GLY A 133 27.18 27.16 -12.64
N MET A 134 26.14 26.37 -12.41
CA MET A 134 25.09 26.15 -13.41
C MET A 134 23.77 26.67 -12.85
N ASN A 135 23.43 27.87 -13.32
CA ASN A 135 22.20 28.59 -13.03
C ASN A 135 20.98 27.74 -13.44
N THR A 136 20.22 27.24 -12.47
CA THR A 136 18.97 26.53 -12.73
C THR A 136 17.92 27.53 -13.21
N GLN A 137 17.90 27.79 -14.52
CA GLN A 137 16.85 28.59 -15.15
C GLN A 137 15.50 27.91 -14.94
N ARG A 138 14.78 28.44 -13.95
CA ARG A 138 13.36 28.17 -13.71
C ARG A 138 12.56 28.75 -14.86
N MET A 139 12.45 28.01 -15.96
CA MET A 139 11.57 28.34 -17.09
C MET A 139 10.11 28.36 -16.60
N THR A 140 9.66 29.54 -16.20
CA THR A 140 8.25 29.83 -15.95
C THR A 140 7.54 29.85 -17.29
N PHE A 141 6.81 28.79 -17.62
CA PHE A 141 5.96 28.78 -18.81
C PHE A 141 4.86 29.84 -18.67
N PRO A 142 4.75 30.82 -19.59
CA PRO A 142 3.70 31.82 -19.54
C PRO A 142 2.35 31.18 -19.90
N SER A 143 1.42 31.28 -18.95
CA SER A 143 -0.03 31.36 -19.13
C SER A 143 -0.55 31.20 -20.58
N SER A 144 -0.92 29.98 -20.98
CA SER A 144 -1.76 29.79 -22.18
C SER A 144 -3.18 30.27 -21.87
N SER A 145 -3.62 31.33 -22.54
CA SER A 145 -4.99 31.87 -22.43
C SER A 145 -6.04 30.77 -22.69
N PRO A 146 -7.15 30.71 -21.92
CA PRO A 146 -8.26 29.82 -22.24
C PRO A 146 -8.98 30.29 -23.50
N PRO A 147 -9.40 29.39 -24.41
CA PRO A 147 -10.26 29.76 -25.53
C PRO A 147 -11.65 30.18 -25.03
N SER A 148 -12.12 31.32 -25.52
CA SER A 148 -13.43 31.88 -25.21
C SER A 148 -14.55 31.12 -25.93
N ASN A 149 -15.25 30.24 -25.21
CA ASN A 149 -16.50 29.64 -25.70
C ASN A 149 -17.70 30.58 -25.49
N GLY A 150 -17.72 31.67 -26.23
CA GLY A 150 -18.95 32.17 -26.85
C GLY A 150 -18.95 31.68 -28.31
N GLU A 151 -20.06 31.43 -28.99
CA GLU A 151 -21.46 31.72 -28.65
C GLU A 151 -22.33 30.57 -29.21
N ARG A 152 -23.33 30.08 -28.46
CA ARG A 152 -24.37 29.20 -29.02
C ARG A 152 -25.69 29.94 -29.05
N ALA A 153 -25.87 30.72 -30.11
CA ALA A 153 -27.09 31.47 -30.36
C ALA A 153 -28.31 30.54 -30.60
N THR A 154 -29.45 30.97 -30.05
CA THR A 154 -30.82 30.92 -30.65
C THR A 154 -31.23 29.62 -31.38
N SER A 155 -32.00 28.71 -30.77
CA SER A 155 -33.47 28.76 -30.61
C SER A 155 -34.25 28.29 -31.88
N PRO A 156 -35.58 27.99 -31.82
CA PRO A 156 -36.17 26.90 -32.62
C PRO A 156 -37.13 27.31 -33.78
N VAL A 157 -37.28 26.40 -34.75
CA VAL A 157 -38.31 26.21 -35.82
C VAL A 157 -37.98 24.84 -36.49
N ASP A 158 -38.84 24.03 -37.11
CA ASP A 158 -40.31 23.94 -37.35
C ASP A 158 -40.70 22.42 -37.27
N ALA A 159 -41.94 21.91 -37.22
CA ALA A 159 -43.29 22.33 -37.67
C ALA A 159 -43.70 21.97 -39.12
N SER A 160 -43.73 20.67 -39.45
CA SER A 160 -44.55 20.03 -40.51
C SER A 160 -44.72 18.55 -40.10
N SER A 161 -45.89 17.91 -39.96
CA SER A 161 -47.20 17.96 -40.65
C SER A 161 -47.18 17.35 -42.06
N GLU A 162 -48.21 16.52 -42.34
CA GLU A 162 -48.52 15.85 -43.63
C GLU A 162 -47.55 14.73 -44.07
N SER A 163 -47.98 13.50 -44.41
CA SER A 163 -49.33 12.89 -44.51
C SER A 163 -49.29 11.40 -44.16
#